data_AF-A0A3D0R9L3-F1
#
_entry.id   AF-A0A3D0R9L3-F1
#
_cell.length_a   1.000
_cell.length_b   1.000
_cell.length_c   1.000
_cell.angle_alpha   90.00
_cell.angle_beta   90.00
_cell.angle_gamma   90.00
#
_symmetry.space_group_name_H-M   'P 1'
#
loop_
_entity.id
_entity.type
_entity.pdbx_description
1 polymer ?
#
loop_
_entity_poly.entity_id
_entity_poly.type
_entity_poly.pdbx_seq_one_letter_code
_entity_poly.pdbx_strand_id
1 'polypeptide(L)'
;GLLASLALLSLLGLPITAALAQAALVLMLSAWGVKFAWWRVAGMARNQGSIESATGLVGMGAVRPLMPPHTEENYLQHEMGFVVARKHADKLRMIAIGLGGVVPVLVLLMAPASASALAFGLIAHVAGMFVERWLFFAEARHVVTLYYEGAA
;
A
#
# COMPACT_ATOMS: atom_id res chain seq x y z
N GLY A 1 6.30 14.79 4.66
CA GLY A 1 6.61 13.92 5.82
C GLY A 1 7.97 14.29 6.39
N LEU A 2 8.26 13.93 7.64
CA LEU A 2 9.48 14.40 8.32
C LEU A 2 10.78 14.07 7.57
N LEU A 3 10.89 12.91 6.92
CA LEU A 3 12.06 12.58 6.09
C LEU A 3 12.31 13.60 4.96
N ALA A 4 11.25 14.06 4.29
CA ALA A 4 11.35 15.08 3.25
C ALA A 4 11.73 16.45 3.82
N SER A 5 11.19 16.80 4.99
CA SER A 5 11.56 18.03 5.70
C SER A 5 13.04 18.02 6.09
N LEU A 6 13.56 16.89 6.59
CA LEU A 6 14.98 16.73 6.89
C LEU A 6 15.85 16.86 5.64
N ALA A 7 15.47 16.21 4.54
CA ALA A 7 16.20 16.34 3.27
C ALA A 7 16.25 17.79 2.78
N LEU A 8 15.13 18.51 2.84
CA LEU A 8 15.05 19.92 2.47
C LEU A 8 15.92 20.81 3.36
N LEU A 9 15.84 20.64 4.69
CA LEU A 9 16.68 21.40 5.63
C LEU A 9 18.16 21.19 5.34
N SER A 10 18.58 19.94 5.11
CA SER A 10 19.96 19.61 4.79
C SER A 10 20.42 20.20 3.46
N LEU A 11 19.58 20.19 2.42
CA LEU A 11 19.88 20.82 1.12
C LEU A 11 20.02 22.34 1.23
N LEU A 12 19.25 22.98 2.12
CA LEU A 12 19.33 24.42 2.38
C LEU A 12 20.45 24.79 3.36
N GLY A 13 21.22 23.81 3.87
CA GLY A 13 22.25 24.03 4.88
C GLY A 13 21.70 24.47 6.25
N LEU A 14 20.41 24.24 6.51
CA LEU A 14 19.76 24.56 7.77
C LEU A 14 20.01 23.46 8.81
N PRO A 15 20.11 23.81 10.10
CA PRO A 15 20.40 22.84 11.16
C PRO A 15 19.27 21.82 11.33
N ILE A 16 19.65 20.56 11.49
CA ILE A 16 18.75 19.47 11.87
C ILE A 16 18.93 19.20 13.36
N THR A 17 17.86 19.38 14.13
CA THR A 17 17.90 19.08 15.57
C THR A 17 17.78 17.58 15.80
N ALA A 18 18.42 17.09 16.87
CA ALA A 18 18.33 15.68 17.27
C ALA A 18 16.87 15.25 17.50
N ALA A 19 16.06 16.11 18.15
CA ALA A 19 14.65 15.84 18.38
C ALA A 19 13.86 15.63 17.08
N LEU A 20 14.14 16.40 16.02
CA LEU A 20 13.46 16.26 14.74
C LEU A 20 13.87 14.97 14.01
N ALA A 21 15.16 14.63 14.03
CA ALA A 21 15.66 13.37 13.47
C ALA A 21 15.09 12.15 14.22
N GLN A 22 15.04 12.20 15.56
CA GLN A 22 14.42 11.17 16.40
C GLN A 22 12.92 11.04 16.14
N ALA A 23 12.20 12.15 16.01
CA ALA A 23 10.78 12.13 15.66
C ALA A 23 10.55 11.49 14.29
N ALA A 24 11.38 11.80 13.29
CA ALA A 24 11.31 11.17 11.97
C ALA A 24 11.50 9.65 12.05
N LEU A 25 12.47 9.20 12.84
CA LEU A 25 12.74 7.77 13.05
C LEU A 25 11.56 7.08 13.74
N VAL A 26 11.07 7.63 14.86
CA VAL A 26 9.95 7.05 15.64
C VAL A 26 8.69 6.98 14.78
N LEU A 27 8.35 8.04 14.05
CA LEU A 27 7.17 8.04 13.19
C LEU A 27 7.32 7.06 12.01
N MET A 28 8.52 6.92 11.44
CA MET A 28 8.77 5.94 10.37
C MET A 28 8.57 4.51 10.88
N LEU A 29 9.16 4.17 12.02
CA LEU A 29 9.00 2.86 12.66
C LEU A 29 7.54 2.60 13.03
N SER A 30 6.85 3.62 13.57
CA SER A 30 5.44 3.51 13.95
C SER A 30 4.55 3.30 12.73
N ALA A 31 4.78 4.05 11.64
CA ALA A 31 4.01 3.90 10.40
C ALA A 31 4.16 2.49 9.81
N TRP A 32 5.39 1.95 9.77
CA TRP A 32 5.61 0.58 9.33
C TRP A 32 5.05 -0.46 10.31
N GLY A 33 5.12 -0.22 11.61
CA GLY A 33 4.48 -1.06 12.63
C GLY A 33 2.97 -1.17 12.43
N VAL A 34 2.29 -0.03 12.21
CA VAL A 34 0.87 0.03 11.85
C VAL A 34 0.62 -0.72 10.54
N LYS A 35 1.50 -0.57 9.54
CA LYS A 35 1.36 -1.27 8.27
C LYS A 35 1.44 -2.78 8.40
N PHE A 36 2.40 -3.29 9.19
CA PHE A 36 2.51 -4.72 9.46
C PHE A 36 1.29 -5.26 10.21
N ALA A 37 0.78 -4.51 11.20
CA ALA A 37 -0.46 -4.86 11.89
C ALA A 37 -1.64 -4.91 10.92
N TRP A 38 -1.75 -3.92 10.02
CA TRP A 38 -2.78 -3.89 8.99
C TRP A 38 -2.68 -5.10 8.05
N TRP A 39 -1.50 -5.45 7.56
CA TRP A 39 -1.32 -6.63 6.70
C TRP A 39 -1.73 -7.93 7.40
N ARG A 40 -1.45 -8.05 8.70
CA ARG A 40 -1.89 -9.20 9.48
C ARG A 40 -3.41 -9.27 9.59
N VAL A 41 -4.06 -8.14 9.88
CA VAL A 41 -5.53 -8.06 9.96
C VAL A 41 -6.18 -8.32 8.60
N ALA A 42 -5.69 -7.67 7.55
CA ALA A 42 -6.18 -7.83 6.19
C ALA A 42 -6.01 -9.26 5.67
N GLY A 43 -4.88 -9.92 5.99
CA GLY A 43 -4.67 -11.33 5.63
C GLY A 43 -5.58 -12.32 6.37
N MET A 44 -6.08 -11.96 7.56
CA MET A 44 -7.05 -12.78 8.31
C MET A 44 -8.50 -12.51 7.88
N ALA A 45 -8.77 -11.36 7.27
CA ALA A 45 -10.10 -11.03 6.77
C ALA A 45 -10.44 -11.91 5.56
N ARG A 46 -11.21 -12.99 5.78
CA ARG A 46 -11.87 -13.71 4.68
C ARG A 46 -12.80 -12.73 3.95
N ASN A 47 -12.93 -12.81 2.62
CA ASN A 47 -13.90 -12.02 1.84
C ASN A 47 -15.28 -12.05 2.50
N GLN A 48 -15.66 -10.96 3.19
CA GLN A 48 -16.90 -10.91 3.99
C GLN A 48 -18.10 -10.37 3.20
N GLY A 49 -17.85 -9.82 2.00
CA GLY A 49 -18.91 -9.32 1.13
C GLY A 49 -19.48 -10.44 0.28
N SER A 50 -20.81 -10.55 0.27
CA SER A 50 -21.60 -11.30 -0.71
C SER A 50 -22.59 -10.36 -1.42
N ILE A 51 -23.18 -10.80 -2.54
CA ILE A 51 -24.19 -10.01 -3.28
C ILE A 51 -25.37 -9.69 -2.35
N GLU A 52 -25.77 -10.63 -1.50
CA GLU A 52 -26.82 -10.47 -0.50
C GLU A 52 -26.49 -9.36 0.50
N SER A 53 -25.25 -9.33 1.01
CA SER A 53 -24.81 -8.27 1.93
C SER A 53 -24.72 -6.91 1.26
N ALA A 54 -24.34 -6.86 -0.03
CA ALA A 54 -24.22 -5.62 -0.79
C ALA A 54 -25.59 -5.04 -1.17
N THR A 55 -26.61 -5.88 -1.31
CA THR A 55 -27.98 -5.49 -1.67
C THR A 55 -28.91 -5.35 -0.47
N GLY A 56 -28.44 -5.68 0.74
CA GLY A 56 -29.28 -5.72 1.95
C GLY A 56 -30.29 -6.87 1.96
N LEU A 57 -30.16 -7.83 1.05
CA LEU A 57 -31.05 -8.99 0.89
C LEU A 57 -30.58 -10.21 1.69
N VAL A 58 -29.75 -9.99 2.71
CA VAL A 58 -29.26 -11.06 3.59
C VAL A 58 -30.45 -11.79 4.21
N GLY A 59 -30.46 -13.12 4.06
CA GLY A 59 -31.53 -13.98 4.58
C GLY A 59 -32.72 -14.17 3.64
N MET A 60 -32.73 -13.56 2.44
CA MET A 60 -33.80 -13.72 1.43
C MET A 60 -33.53 -14.82 0.39
N GLY A 61 -32.51 -15.66 0.62
CA GLY A 61 -32.07 -16.69 -0.32
C GLY A 61 -30.93 -16.22 -1.24
N ALA A 62 -30.60 -17.03 -2.24
CA ALA A 62 -29.53 -16.73 -3.19
C ALA A 62 -29.92 -15.57 -4.11
N VAL A 63 -29.14 -14.49 -4.11
CA VAL A 63 -29.40 -13.32 -4.97
C VAL A 63 -28.63 -13.45 -6.28
N ARG A 64 -29.35 -13.32 -7.40
CA ARG A 64 -28.76 -13.32 -8.74
C ARG A 64 -29.08 -12.02 -9.49
N PRO A 65 -28.17 -11.51 -10.33
CA PRO A 65 -28.42 -10.35 -11.18
C PRO A 65 -29.62 -10.59 -12.11
N LEU A 66 -30.50 -9.60 -12.26
CA LEU A 66 -31.62 -9.66 -13.20
C LEU A 66 -31.15 -9.49 -14.66
N MET A 67 -30.12 -8.64 -14.86
CA MET A 67 -29.47 -8.43 -16.14
C MET A 67 -27.96 -8.57 -15.96
N PRO A 68 -27.27 -9.32 -16.85
CA PRO A 68 -25.83 -9.42 -16.78
C PRO A 68 -25.18 -8.05 -16.98
N PRO A 69 -23.98 -7.83 -16.40
CA PRO A 69 -23.36 -6.51 -16.33
C PRO A 69 -23.21 -5.82 -17.69
N HIS A 70 -22.80 -6.56 -18.72
CA HIS A 70 -22.46 -6.04 -20.05
C HIS A 70 -22.51 -7.16 -21.10
N THR A 71 -22.68 -6.77 -22.37
CA THR A 71 -22.51 -7.64 -23.55
C THR A 71 -21.14 -7.52 -24.22
N GLU A 72 -20.34 -6.51 -23.85
CA GLU A 72 -18.98 -6.26 -24.37
C GLU A 72 -17.93 -6.24 -23.25
N GLU A 73 -16.67 -6.48 -23.61
CA GLU A 73 -15.54 -6.42 -22.68
C GLU A 73 -15.32 -4.99 -22.16
N ASN A 74 -15.00 -4.87 -20.86
CA ASN A 74 -14.73 -3.58 -20.22
C ASN A 74 -13.22 -3.44 -19.90
N TYR A 75 -12.68 -2.22 -19.94
CA TYR A 75 -11.35 -1.85 -19.48
C TYR A 75 -10.97 -2.49 -18.12
N LEU A 76 -11.94 -2.63 -17.19
CA LEU A 76 -11.72 -3.29 -15.90
C LEU A 76 -11.37 -4.79 -16.03
N GLN A 77 -11.87 -5.49 -17.04
CA GLN A 77 -11.58 -6.91 -17.28
C GLN A 77 -10.17 -7.12 -17.85
N HIS A 78 -9.65 -6.16 -18.62
CA HIS A 78 -8.33 -6.22 -19.24
C HIS A 78 -7.22 -5.62 -18.37
N GLU A 79 -7.47 -4.47 -17.73
CA GLU A 79 -6.40 -3.69 -17.09
C GLU A 79 -6.23 -3.95 -15.59
N MET A 80 -7.29 -4.35 -14.87
CA MET A 80 -7.22 -4.68 -13.42
C MET A 80 -6.60 -6.07 -13.17
N GLY A 81 -5.99 -6.65 -14.20
CA GLY A 81 -5.33 -7.92 -14.16
C GLY A 81 -4.20 -7.97 -13.13
N PHE A 82 -3.52 -6.84 -12.81
CA PHE A 82 -2.37 -6.76 -11.88
C PHE A 82 -1.57 -8.08 -11.75
N VAL A 83 -1.37 -8.79 -12.88
CA VAL A 83 -1.12 -10.25 -12.84
C VAL A 83 0.28 -10.49 -12.29
N VAL A 84 1.20 -9.62 -12.72
CA VAL A 84 2.58 -9.55 -12.25
C VAL A 84 2.60 -9.28 -10.74
N ALA A 85 1.84 -8.30 -10.26
CA ALA A 85 1.83 -7.93 -8.84
C ALA A 85 1.25 -9.05 -7.96
N ARG A 86 0.19 -9.73 -8.41
CA ARG A 86 -0.37 -10.90 -7.71
C ARG A 86 0.58 -12.11 -7.73
N LYS A 87 1.22 -12.40 -8.87
CA LYS A 87 2.20 -13.49 -9.01
C LYS A 87 3.48 -13.25 -8.19
N HIS A 88 3.84 -12.00 -7.95
CA HIS A 88 5.06 -11.61 -7.26
C HIS A 88 4.83 -10.83 -5.97
N ALA A 89 3.66 -11.00 -5.34
CA ALA A 89 3.23 -10.23 -4.18
C ALA A 89 4.28 -10.24 -3.05
N ASP A 90 4.77 -11.42 -2.66
CA ASP A 90 5.77 -11.53 -1.60
C ASP A 90 7.10 -10.83 -1.94
N LYS A 91 7.57 -10.95 -3.19
CA LYS A 91 8.80 -10.26 -3.63
C LYS A 91 8.63 -8.75 -3.60
N LEU A 92 7.50 -8.25 -4.08
CA LEU A 92 7.18 -6.82 -4.07
C LEU A 92 7.00 -6.30 -2.64
N ARG A 93 6.46 -7.12 -1.71
CA ARG A 93 6.38 -6.76 -0.28
C ARG A 93 7.77 -6.58 0.32
N MET A 94 8.71 -7.49 0.02
CA MET A 94 10.10 -7.33 0.46
C MET A 94 10.74 -6.04 -0.11
N ILE A 95 10.48 -5.73 -1.38
CA ILE A 95 10.96 -4.48 -2.01
C ILE A 95 10.37 -3.26 -1.33
N ALA A 96 9.06 -3.26 -1.07
CA ALA A 96 8.36 -2.18 -0.37
C ALA A 96 8.92 -1.96 1.04
N ILE A 97 9.14 -3.03 1.81
CA ILE A 97 9.74 -2.96 3.16
C ILE A 97 11.19 -2.46 3.08
N GLY A 98 11.97 -3.01 2.16
CA GLY A 98 13.38 -2.68 2.00
C GLY A 98 13.58 -1.20 1.64
N LEU A 99 12.95 -0.75 0.56
CA LEU A 99 13.07 0.63 0.07
C LEU A 99 12.26 1.63 0.89
N GLY A 100 11.05 1.24 1.30
CA GLY A 100 10.11 2.13 1.97
C GLY A 100 10.35 2.26 3.47
N GLY A 101 10.98 1.27 4.13
CA GLY A 101 11.19 1.27 5.57
C GLY A 101 12.66 1.14 5.97
N VAL A 102 13.30 0.04 5.58
CA VAL A 102 14.64 -0.32 6.07
C VAL A 102 15.69 0.70 5.62
N VAL A 103 15.77 1.01 4.33
CA VAL A 103 16.75 1.98 3.80
C VAL A 103 16.60 3.37 4.46
N PRO A 104 15.40 3.97 4.53
CA PRO A 104 15.21 5.25 5.23
C PRO A 104 15.59 5.22 6.70
N VAL A 105 15.30 4.12 7.41
CA VAL A 105 15.68 3.95 8.82
C VAL A 105 17.20 3.92 8.98
N LEU A 106 17.91 3.19 8.12
CA LEU A 106 19.37 3.15 8.15
C LEU A 106 19.98 4.53 7.85
N VAL A 107 19.43 5.26 6.89
CA VAL A 107 19.84 6.64 6.59
C VAL A 107 19.66 7.55 7.82
N LEU A 108 18.50 7.48 8.47
CA LEU A 108 18.21 8.28 9.68
C LEU A 108 19.12 7.93 10.86
N LEU A 109 19.58 6.68 10.98
CA LEU A 109 20.48 6.25 12.05
C LEU A 109 21.94 6.62 11.79
N MET A 110 22.41 6.46 10.55
CA MET A 110 23.83 6.56 10.21
C MET A 110 24.24 7.95 9.71
N ALA A 111 23.33 8.67 9.04
CA ALA A 111 23.64 9.93 8.39
C ALA A 111 22.46 10.93 8.45
N PRO A 112 21.91 11.25 9.63
CA PRO A 112 20.69 12.07 9.79
C PRO A 112 20.84 13.53 9.35
N ALA A 113 22.05 14.00 9.05
CA ALA A 113 22.33 15.37 8.62
C ALA A 113 22.94 15.47 7.21
N SER A 114 23.24 14.33 6.57
CA SER A 114 23.85 14.34 5.22
C SER A 114 22.81 14.56 4.14
N ALA A 115 23.00 15.61 3.33
CA ALA A 115 22.06 15.97 2.27
C ALA A 115 21.91 14.86 1.23
N SER A 116 23.03 14.28 0.80
CA SER A 116 23.02 13.18 -0.19
C SER A 116 22.37 11.91 0.39
N ALA A 117 22.66 11.57 1.64
CA ALA A 117 22.08 10.40 2.27
C ALA A 117 20.56 10.56 2.48
N LEU A 118 20.11 11.73 2.96
CA LEU A 118 18.69 12.03 3.16
C LEU A 118 17.93 12.09 1.84
N ALA A 119 18.52 12.68 0.79
CA ALA A 119 17.92 12.69 -0.55
C ALA A 119 17.77 11.26 -1.10
N PHE A 120 18.82 10.43 -0.99
CA PHE A 120 18.75 9.02 -1.36
C PHE A 120 17.68 8.26 -0.56
N GLY A 121 17.65 8.45 0.76
CA GLY A 121 16.66 7.85 1.64
C GLY A 121 15.24 8.27 1.28
N LEU A 122 15.02 9.53 0.90
CA LEU A 122 13.72 10.03 0.45
C LEU A 122 13.29 9.39 -0.87
N ILE A 123 14.18 9.30 -1.87
CA ILE A 123 13.89 8.68 -3.17
C ILE A 123 13.56 7.19 -2.97
N ALA A 124 14.37 6.48 -2.18
CA ALA A 124 14.13 5.08 -1.84
C ALA A 124 12.77 4.93 -1.14
N HIS A 125 12.46 5.79 -0.16
CA HIS A 125 11.18 5.78 0.54
C HIS A 125 10.00 5.92 -0.41
N VAL A 126 10.04 6.91 -1.31
CA VAL A 126 8.98 7.16 -2.31
C VAL A 126 8.82 5.96 -3.25
N ALA A 127 9.93 5.37 -3.72
CA ALA A 127 9.89 4.19 -4.57
C ALA A 127 9.25 2.99 -3.84
N GLY A 128 9.64 2.74 -2.57
CA GLY A 128 9.04 1.69 -1.75
C GLY A 128 7.56 1.91 -1.50
N MET A 129 7.15 3.15 -1.21
CA MET A 129 5.73 3.51 -1.05
C MET A 129 4.94 3.33 -2.35
N PHE A 130 5.53 3.61 -3.51
CA PHE A 130 4.89 3.36 -4.79
C PHE A 130 4.62 1.86 -4.99
N VAL A 131 5.60 0.99 -4.69
CA VAL A 131 5.42 -0.47 -4.77
C VAL A 131 4.36 -0.95 -3.77
N GLU A 132 4.37 -0.42 -2.54
CA GLU A 132 3.36 -0.75 -1.52
C GLU A 132 1.95 -0.39 -1.99
N ARG A 133 1.77 0.82 -2.53
CA ARG A 133 0.48 1.27 -3.03
C ARG A 133 0.01 0.47 -4.22
N TRP A 134 0.94 0.13 -5.12
CA TRP A 134 0.63 -0.74 -6.25
C TRP A 134 0.17 -2.14 -5.79
N LEU A 135 0.82 -2.72 -4.78
CA LEU A 135 0.40 -3.98 -4.17
C LEU A 135 -0.98 -3.90 -3.53
N PHE A 136 -1.28 -2.82 -2.81
CA PHE A 136 -2.59 -2.61 -2.21
C PHE A 136 -3.70 -2.69 -3.26
N PHE A 137 -3.55 -2.00 -4.40
CA PHE A 137 -4.51 -2.05 -5.50
C PHE A 137 -4.56 -3.43 -6.17
N ALA A 138 -3.42 -4.11 -6.30
CA ALA A 138 -3.34 -5.43 -6.90
C ALA A 138 -4.00 -6.54 -6.05
N GLU A 139 -3.88 -6.44 -4.73
CA GLU A 139 -4.40 -7.41 -3.76
C GLU A 139 -5.85 -7.14 -3.37
N ALA A 140 -6.32 -5.89 -3.47
CA ALA A 140 -7.72 -5.56 -3.26
C ALA A 140 -8.57 -6.27 -4.32
N ARG A 141 -9.14 -7.44 -3.99
CA ARG A 141 -10.23 -8.03 -4.77
C ARG A 141 -11.39 -7.04 -4.72
N HIS A 142 -11.57 -6.33 -5.82
CA HIS A 142 -12.64 -5.35 -5.92
C HIS A 142 -13.96 -6.06 -5.69
N VAL A 143 -14.75 -5.56 -4.75
CA VAL A 143 -16.14 -5.99 -4.47
C VAL A 143 -16.97 -6.07 -5.76
N VAL A 144 -16.56 -5.33 -6.80
CA VAL A 144 -17.11 -5.41 -8.15
C VAL A 144 -17.07 -6.82 -8.74
N THR A 145 -16.08 -7.67 -8.42
CA THR A 145 -16.08 -9.07 -8.90
C THR A 145 -17.25 -9.86 -8.38
N LEU A 146 -17.80 -9.54 -7.20
CA LEU A 146 -19.05 -10.15 -6.72
C LEU A 146 -20.24 -9.84 -7.64
N TYR A 147 -20.27 -8.65 -8.26
CA TYR A 147 -21.29 -8.29 -9.24
C TYR A 147 -21.20 -9.15 -10.51
N TYR A 148 -19.99 -9.59 -10.89
CA TYR A 148 -19.74 -10.46 -12.04
C TYR A 148 -19.92 -11.95 -11.74
N GLU A 149 -19.51 -12.40 -10.54
CA GLU A 149 -19.60 -13.81 -10.14
C GLU A 149 -21.05 -14.30 -10.00
N GLY A 150 -22.01 -13.42 -9.68
CA GLY A 150 -23.43 -13.79 -9.67
C GLY A 150 -24.06 -13.99 -11.06
N ALA A 151 -23.38 -13.58 -12.13
CA ALA A 151 -23.86 -13.69 -13.51
C ALA A 151 -23.32 -14.95 -14.24
N ALA A 152 -22.39 -15.69 -13.63
CA ALA A 152 -21.81 -16.94 -14.15
C ALA A 152 -22.44 -18.16 -13.47
#